data_AF-A0A3C1CXQ4-F1
#
_entry.id   AF-A0A3C1CXQ4-F1
#
_cell.length_a   1.000
_cell.length_b   1.000
_cell.length_c   1.000
_cell.angle_alpha   90.00
_cell.angle_beta   90.00
_cell.angle_gamma   90.00
#
_symmetry.space_group_name_H-M   'P 1'
#
loop_
_entity.id
_entity.type
_entity.pdbx_description
1 polymer ?
#
loop_
_entity_poly.entity_id
_entity_poly.type
_entity_poly.pdbx_seq_one_letter_code
_entity_poly.pdbx_strand_id
1 'polypeptide(L)'
;AFIGFTLIGHPYAALMAIFTGIMHLVPVVGPWVSAAIATVLGFMFSPMLALWTLVVTMVAQNVTDNVISPKVMQSSVQVHPIMSLTALVIGSALMGPIGMVIAIPLCAALKGIFVYYFENETGRQLVAYDGAVFKGTPYRDAEGNPVAAYDALGDDTFIYESELIGNETAPEAQAMPRPELDNPWIKLSGLQPDATGFFKNPFAKDDDSNSDDDTNTGIDGSMDDDEQ
;
A
#
# COMPACT_ATOMS: atom_id res chain seq x y z
N ALA A 1 21.73 -6.80 3.36
CA ALA A 1 22.91 -7.45 2.76
C ALA A 1 24.16 -7.33 3.64
N PHE A 2 24.73 -6.12 3.83
CA PHE A 2 25.99 -5.93 4.58
C PHE A 2 26.01 -6.63 5.95
N ILE A 3 25.04 -6.33 6.81
CA ILE A 3 24.95 -6.92 8.16
C ILE A 3 24.92 -8.46 8.09
N GLY A 4 24.11 -9.02 7.19
CA GLY A 4 24.01 -10.47 7.02
C GLY A 4 25.32 -11.11 6.55
N PHE A 5 26.03 -10.50 5.60
CA PHE A 5 27.33 -11.01 5.14
C PHE A 5 28.43 -10.87 6.19
N THR A 6 28.42 -9.79 6.96
CA THR A 6 29.36 -9.59 8.08
C THR A 6 29.12 -10.61 9.19
N LEU A 7 27.87 -10.94 9.51
CA LEU A 7 27.53 -11.96 10.51
C LEU A 7 28.03 -13.36 10.15
N ILE A 8 28.00 -13.71 8.85
CA ILE A 8 28.51 -14.99 8.35
C ILE A 8 30.05 -14.99 8.25
N GLY A 9 30.70 -13.83 8.39
CA GLY A 9 32.15 -13.70 8.20
C GLY A 9 32.57 -13.76 6.74
N HIS A 10 31.71 -13.31 5.82
CA HIS A 10 32.06 -13.27 4.40
C HIS A 10 33.19 -12.24 4.16
N PRO A 11 34.36 -12.65 3.62
CA PRO A 11 35.54 -11.77 3.52
C PRO A 11 35.29 -10.54 2.64
N TYR A 12 34.37 -10.65 1.68
CA TYR A 12 33.96 -9.56 0.78
C TYR A 12 32.58 -8.96 1.11
N ALA A 13 32.15 -8.97 2.38
CA ALA A 13 30.83 -8.49 2.80
C ALA A 13 30.50 -7.06 2.29
N ALA A 14 31.44 -6.12 2.42
CA ALA A 14 31.27 -4.73 1.98
C ALA A 14 31.11 -4.63 0.45
N LEU A 15 32.03 -5.25 -0.30
CA LEU A 15 32.01 -5.26 -1.76
C LEU A 15 30.70 -5.84 -2.29
N MET A 16 30.29 -6.99 -1.76
CA MET A 16 29.07 -7.66 -2.18
C MET A 16 27.82 -6.87 -1.80
N ALA A 17 27.80 -6.19 -0.66
CA ALA A 17 26.67 -5.35 -0.26
C ALA A 17 26.51 -4.13 -1.18
N ILE A 18 27.61 -3.45 -1.54
CA ILE A 18 27.58 -2.33 -2.49
C ILE A 18 27.12 -2.82 -3.86
N PHE A 19 27.70 -3.92 -4.36
CA PHE A 19 27.29 -4.53 -5.62
C PHE A 19 25.81 -4.93 -5.64
N THR A 20 25.33 -5.51 -4.54
CA THR A 20 23.92 -5.86 -4.35
C THR A 20 23.05 -4.61 -4.43
N GLY A 21 23.43 -3.53 -3.75
CA GLY A 21 22.70 -2.26 -3.80
C GLY A 21 22.64 -1.67 -5.22
N ILE A 22 23.74 -1.70 -5.96
CA ILE A 22 23.76 -1.24 -7.36
C ILE A 22 22.85 -2.14 -8.22
N MET A 23 22.92 -3.46 -8.06
CA MET A 23 22.06 -4.36 -8.83
C MET A 23 20.58 -4.20 -8.51
N HIS A 24 20.20 -3.83 -7.29
CA HIS A 24 18.80 -3.56 -6.95
C HIS A 24 18.19 -2.39 -7.74
N LEU A 25 18.99 -1.60 -8.45
CA LEU A 25 18.47 -0.64 -9.43
C LEU A 25 17.72 -1.32 -10.57
N VAL A 26 18.09 -2.55 -10.96
CA VAL A 26 17.39 -3.32 -11.98
C VAL A 26 16.31 -4.17 -11.31
N PRO A 27 15.01 -3.85 -11.51
CA PRO A 27 13.92 -4.55 -10.86
C PRO A 27 13.89 -6.03 -11.25
N VAL A 28 13.49 -6.87 -10.29
CA VAL A 28 13.39 -8.34 -10.43
C VAL A 28 14.74 -9.00 -10.68
N VAL A 29 15.44 -8.71 -11.77
CA VAL A 29 16.67 -9.40 -12.21
C VAL A 29 17.86 -9.10 -11.30
N GLY A 30 18.02 -7.85 -10.86
CA GLY A 30 19.17 -7.41 -10.08
C GLY A 30 19.39 -8.18 -8.76
N PRO A 31 18.37 -8.32 -7.91
CA PRO A 31 18.46 -9.14 -6.69
C PRO A 31 18.93 -10.57 -6.96
N TRP A 32 18.40 -11.24 -8.00
CA TRP A 32 18.80 -12.60 -8.37
C TRP A 32 20.25 -12.69 -8.86
N VAL A 33 20.66 -11.77 -9.74
CA VAL A 33 22.04 -11.73 -10.27
C VAL A 33 23.05 -11.46 -9.16
N SER A 34 22.75 -10.50 -8.27
CA SER A 34 23.62 -10.20 -7.13
C SER A 34 23.71 -11.35 -6.13
N ALA A 35 22.59 -12.03 -5.83
CA ALA A 35 22.60 -13.22 -4.98
C ALA A 35 23.41 -14.37 -5.60
N ALA A 36 23.28 -14.61 -6.91
CA ALA A 36 24.04 -15.64 -7.61
C ALA A 36 25.56 -15.36 -7.54
N ILE A 37 25.98 -14.12 -7.87
CA ILE A 37 27.39 -13.73 -7.82
C ILE A 37 27.93 -13.80 -6.39
N ALA A 38 27.15 -13.36 -5.38
CA ALA A 38 27.52 -13.48 -3.97
C ALA A 38 27.77 -14.93 -3.57
N THR A 39 26.87 -15.82 -3.97
CA THR A 39 26.92 -17.24 -3.63
C THR A 39 28.11 -17.93 -4.31
N VAL A 40 28.35 -17.65 -5.60
CA VAL A 40 29.51 -18.17 -6.33
C VAL A 40 30.81 -17.70 -5.70
N LEU A 41 30.89 -16.43 -5.29
CA LEU A 41 32.08 -15.90 -4.64
C LEU A 41 32.31 -16.56 -3.27
N GLY A 42 31.25 -16.76 -2.48
CA GLY A 42 31.33 -17.50 -1.22
C GLY A 42 31.77 -18.95 -1.42
N PHE A 43 31.35 -19.59 -2.52
CA PHE A 43 31.73 -20.96 -2.88
C PHE A 43 33.22 -21.13 -3.16
N MET A 44 33.89 -20.11 -3.69
CA MET A 44 35.34 -20.12 -3.91
C MET A 44 36.14 -20.22 -2.59
N PHE A 45 35.56 -19.81 -1.46
CA PHE A 45 36.19 -19.94 -0.14
C PHE A 45 35.81 -21.23 0.56
N SER A 46 34.51 -21.54 0.61
CA SER A 46 34.00 -22.75 1.26
C SER A 46 32.58 -23.03 0.81
N PRO A 47 32.22 -24.30 0.52
CA PRO A 47 30.85 -24.69 0.23
C PRO A 47 29.85 -24.29 1.33
N MET A 48 30.30 -24.34 2.60
CA MET A 48 29.46 -23.95 3.74
C MET A 48 29.20 -22.44 3.76
N LEU A 49 30.20 -21.63 3.40
CA LEU A 49 30.07 -20.18 3.32
C LEU A 49 29.09 -19.80 2.20
N ALA A 50 29.14 -20.49 1.06
CA ALA A 50 28.21 -20.29 -0.05
C ALA A 50 26.76 -20.55 0.37
N LEU A 51 26.52 -21.65 1.09
CA LEU A 51 25.19 -22.00 1.58
C LEU A 51 24.63 -20.91 2.49
N TRP A 52 25.42 -20.46 3.46
CA TRP A 52 25.02 -19.37 4.36
C TRP A 52 24.80 -18.04 3.62
N THR A 53 25.63 -17.74 2.61
CA THR A 53 25.49 -16.56 1.76
C THR A 53 24.19 -16.58 0.96
N LEU A 54 23.82 -17.74 0.41
CA LEU A 54 22.55 -17.95 -0.29
C LEU A 54 21.36 -17.75 0.66
N VAL A 55 21.42 -18.34 1.86
CA VAL A 55 20.35 -18.20 2.87
C VAL A 55 20.18 -16.73 3.26
N VAL A 56 21.27 -16.02 3.54
CA VAL A 56 21.19 -14.60 3.93
C VAL A 56 20.70 -13.71 2.79
N THR A 57 21.09 -13.98 1.54
CA THR A 57 20.57 -13.21 0.40
C THR A 57 19.08 -13.45 0.19
N MET A 58 18.61 -14.70 0.31
CA MET A 58 17.17 -15.02 0.25
C MET A 58 16.39 -14.33 1.37
N VAL A 59 16.87 -14.41 2.62
CA VAL A 59 16.20 -13.76 3.76
C VAL A 59 16.18 -12.24 3.57
N ALA A 60 17.30 -11.66 3.13
CA ALA A 60 17.38 -10.23 2.88
C ALA A 60 16.41 -9.79 1.78
N GLN A 61 16.29 -10.54 0.68
CA GLN A 61 15.31 -10.27 -0.38
C GLN A 61 13.88 -10.34 0.16
N ASN A 62 13.55 -11.40 0.90
CA ASN A 62 12.20 -11.56 1.47
C ASN A 62 11.84 -10.43 2.44
N VAL A 63 12.79 -9.98 3.26
CA VAL A 63 12.57 -8.82 4.15
C VAL A 63 12.35 -7.56 3.32
N THR A 64 13.17 -7.33 2.28
CA THR A 64 12.99 -6.18 1.40
C THR A 64 11.61 -6.20 0.74
N ASP A 65 11.25 -7.30 0.08
CA ASP A 65 10.06 -7.36 -0.75
C ASP A 65 8.76 -7.41 0.06
N ASN A 66 8.75 -8.11 1.20
CA ASN A 66 7.52 -8.30 1.99
C ASN A 66 7.37 -7.32 3.15
N VAL A 67 8.45 -6.70 3.63
CA VAL A 67 8.40 -5.83 4.81
C VAL A 67 8.79 -4.40 4.46
N ILE A 68 9.91 -4.21 3.76
CA ILE A 68 10.41 -2.86 3.46
C ILE A 68 9.56 -2.22 2.37
N SER A 69 9.36 -2.89 1.23
CA SER A 69 8.62 -2.35 0.10
C SER A 69 7.20 -1.90 0.48
N PRO A 70 6.38 -2.69 1.20
CA PRO A 70 5.03 -2.26 1.58
C PRO A 70 5.02 -1.12 2.60
N LYS A 71 5.98 -1.10 3.53
CA LYS A 71 6.11 0.00 4.51
C LYS A 71 6.54 1.31 3.86
N VAL A 72 7.42 1.24 2.85
CA VAL A 72 7.86 2.41 2.09
C VAL A 72 6.77 2.89 1.13
N MET A 73 6.01 1.97 0.53
CA MET A 73 4.95 2.27 -0.45
C MET A 73 3.55 2.44 0.19
N GLN A 74 3.46 2.63 1.50
CA GLN A 74 2.20 2.60 2.25
C GLN A 74 1.12 3.61 1.76
N SER A 75 1.49 4.64 0.98
CA SER A 75 0.52 5.57 0.37
C SER A 75 0.57 5.67 -1.16
N SER A 76 1.49 4.98 -1.84
CA SER A 76 1.86 5.35 -3.21
C SER A 76 1.53 4.26 -4.21
N VAL A 77 0.51 4.57 -5.04
CA VAL A 77 0.22 3.94 -6.33
C VAL A 77 -0.38 2.54 -6.21
N GLN A 78 -1.72 2.48 -6.17
CA GLN A 78 -2.52 1.25 -6.31
C GLN A 78 -2.47 0.68 -7.74
N VAL A 79 -1.27 0.51 -8.31
CA VAL A 79 -1.11 -0.12 -9.62
C VAL A 79 -1.19 -1.63 -9.44
N HIS A 80 -2.09 -2.26 -10.20
CA HIS A 80 -2.27 -3.69 -10.18
C HIS A 80 -0.95 -4.42 -10.57
N PRO A 81 -0.52 -5.49 -9.86
CA PRO A 81 0.74 -6.18 -10.15
C PRO A 81 0.89 -6.66 -11.61
N ILE A 82 -0.23 -6.96 -12.28
CA ILE A 82 -0.23 -7.33 -13.71
C ILE A 82 0.20 -6.14 -14.59
N MET A 83 -0.22 -4.92 -14.27
CA MET A 83 0.15 -3.73 -15.03
C MET A 83 1.65 -3.44 -14.90
N SER A 84 2.19 -3.51 -13.68
CA SER A 84 3.62 -3.32 -13.45
C SER A 84 4.45 -4.44 -14.10
N LEU A 85 4.00 -5.70 -14.05
CA LEU A 85 4.66 -6.81 -14.74
C LEU A 85 4.63 -6.64 -16.27
N THR A 86 3.49 -6.24 -16.84
CA THR A 86 3.34 -6.01 -18.28
C THR A 86 4.25 -4.86 -18.73
N ALA A 87 4.26 -3.76 -18.00
CA ALA A 87 5.14 -2.63 -18.26
C ALA A 87 6.62 -3.05 -18.16
N LEU A 88 6.99 -3.87 -17.18
CA LEU A 88 8.34 -4.38 -17.02
C LEU A 88 8.77 -5.21 -18.23
N VAL A 89 7.90 -6.11 -18.71
CA VAL A 89 8.17 -6.94 -19.90
C VAL A 89 8.34 -6.05 -21.13
N ILE A 90 7.44 -5.09 -21.36
CA ILE A 90 7.52 -4.16 -22.50
C ILE A 90 8.79 -3.30 -22.40
N GLY A 91 9.05 -2.68 -21.25
CA GLY A 91 10.24 -1.86 -21.03
C GLY A 91 11.54 -2.64 -21.21
N SER A 92 11.56 -3.88 -20.72
CA SER A 92 12.71 -4.78 -20.91
C SER A 92 12.97 -5.12 -22.37
N ALA A 93 11.91 -5.31 -23.17
CA ALA A 93 12.04 -5.62 -24.59
C ALA A 93 12.51 -4.41 -25.41
N LEU A 94 12.17 -3.19 -25.00
CA LEU A 94 12.51 -1.95 -25.72
C LEU A 94 13.94 -1.47 -25.45
N MET A 95 14.32 -1.37 -24.17
CA MET A 95 15.60 -0.75 -23.74
C MET A 95 16.37 -1.60 -22.73
N GLY A 96 16.02 -2.88 -22.57
CA GLY A 96 16.71 -3.78 -21.65
C GLY A 96 16.58 -3.32 -20.18
N PRO A 97 17.65 -3.42 -19.37
CA PRO A 97 17.62 -3.03 -17.96
C PRO A 97 17.23 -1.57 -17.73
N ILE A 98 17.63 -0.64 -18.61
CA ILE A 98 17.27 0.77 -18.50
C ILE A 98 15.76 0.94 -18.66
N GLY A 99 15.16 0.23 -19.62
CA GLY A 99 13.72 0.24 -19.85
C GLY A 99 12.93 -0.32 -18.68
N MET A 100 13.47 -1.28 -17.93
CA MET A 100 12.83 -1.82 -16.72
C MET A 100 12.70 -0.78 -15.61
N VAL A 101 13.72 0.07 -15.41
CA VAL A 101 13.70 1.13 -14.38
C VAL A 101 12.62 2.17 -14.69
N ILE A 102 12.53 2.57 -15.96
CA ILE A 102 11.60 3.61 -16.42
C ILE A 102 10.17 3.05 -16.56
N ALA A 103 10.01 1.75 -16.81
CA ALA A 103 8.72 1.11 -17.05
C ALA A 103 7.70 1.33 -15.93
N ILE A 104 8.12 1.22 -14.66
CA ILE A 104 7.22 1.31 -13.51
C ILE A 104 6.61 2.72 -13.39
N PRO A 105 7.40 3.81 -13.28
CA PRO A 105 6.83 5.15 -13.21
C PRO A 105 6.07 5.53 -14.49
N LEU A 106 6.54 5.10 -15.67
CA LEU A 106 5.84 5.34 -16.93
C LEU A 106 4.46 4.66 -16.95
N CYS A 107 4.37 3.42 -16.47
CA CYS A 107 3.10 2.71 -16.36
C CYS A 107 2.11 3.42 -15.42
N ALA A 108 2.61 3.94 -14.29
CA ALA A 108 1.78 4.70 -13.35
C ALA A 108 1.25 6.00 -14.00
N ALA A 109 2.12 6.73 -14.70
CA ALA A 109 1.73 7.94 -15.42
C ALA A 109 0.70 7.67 -16.53
N LEU A 110 0.93 6.64 -17.36
CA LEU A 110 0.01 6.24 -18.42
C LEU A 110 -1.36 5.81 -17.87
N LYS A 111 -1.39 5.08 -16.73
CA LYS A 111 -2.64 4.74 -16.03
C LYS A 111 -3.39 6.00 -15.61
N GLY A 112 -2.70 6.98 -15.02
CA GLY A 112 -3.31 8.23 -14.58
C GLY A 112 -3.93 9.01 -15.73
N ILE A 113 -3.17 9.19 -16.82
CA ILE A 113 -3.64 9.88 -18.02
C ILE A 113 -4.86 9.17 -18.63
N PHE A 114 -4.83 7.84 -18.69
CA PHE A 114 -5.94 7.06 -19.23
C PHE A 114 -7.23 7.23 -18.41
N VAL A 115 -7.14 7.16 -17.08
CA VAL A 115 -8.28 7.39 -16.18
C VAL A 115 -8.83 8.79 -16.38
N TYR A 116 -7.96 9.81 -16.35
CA TYR A 116 -8.35 11.20 -16.51
C TYR A 116 -9.12 11.44 -17.82
N TYR A 117 -8.55 10.97 -18.94
CA TYR A 117 -9.16 11.15 -20.26
C TYR A 117 -10.49 10.40 -20.39
N PHE A 118 -10.56 9.16 -19.91
CA PHE A 118 -11.76 8.33 -20.05
C PHE A 118 -12.93 8.87 -19.23
N GLU A 119 -12.69 9.21 -17.95
CA GLU A 119 -13.73 9.69 -17.06
C GLU A 119 -14.25 11.07 -17.50
N ASN A 120 -13.37 11.94 -18.02
CA ASN A 120 -13.75 13.24 -18.56
C ASN A 120 -14.59 13.14 -19.85
N GLU A 121 -14.28 12.19 -20.74
CA GLU A 121 -15.00 12.04 -22.01
C GLU A 121 -16.33 11.29 -21.85
N THR A 122 -16.37 10.25 -21.00
CA THR A 122 -17.57 9.41 -20.85
C THR A 122 -18.47 9.82 -19.69
N GLY A 123 -17.99 10.64 -18.76
CA GLY A 123 -18.72 10.99 -17.53
C GLY A 123 -18.99 9.80 -16.61
N ARG A 124 -18.28 8.68 -16.81
CA ARG A 124 -18.47 7.43 -16.06
C ARG A 124 -17.26 7.18 -15.18
N GLN A 125 -17.51 6.87 -13.92
CA GLN A 125 -16.50 6.42 -12.97
C GLN A 125 -15.85 5.12 -13.45
N LEU A 126 -14.53 5.12 -13.61
CA LEU A 126 -13.71 3.97 -13.99
C LEU A 126 -12.98 3.37 -12.77
N VAL A 127 -12.61 4.22 -11.81
CA VAL A 127 -11.92 3.81 -10.57
C VAL A 127 -12.91 3.27 -9.53
N ALA A 128 -12.52 2.23 -8.81
CA ALA A 128 -13.30 1.70 -7.69
C ALA A 128 -12.38 1.12 -6.60
N TYR A 129 -12.86 1.09 -5.35
CA TYR A 129 -12.12 0.50 -4.22
C TYR A 129 -11.68 -0.94 -4.49
N ASP A 130 -12.56 -1.75 -5.08
CA ASP A 130 -12.31 -3.16 -5.44
C ASP A 130 -12.14 -3.38 -6.95
N GLY A 131 -11.76 -2.34 -7.71
CA GLY A 131 -11.55 -2.45 -9.15
C GLY A 131 -10.54 -3.55 -9.52
N ALA A 132 -10.78 -4.33 -10.57
CA ALA A 132 -9.83 -5.39 -10.96
C ALA A 132 -8.53 -4.79 -11.54
N VAL A 133 -8.64 -3.74 -12.36
CA VAL A 133 -7.50 -3.12 -13.05
C VAL A 133 -7.21 -1.71 -12.51
N PHE A 134 -8.25 -0.96 -12.20
CA PHE A 134 -8.18 0.43 -11.73
C PHE A 134 -8.67 0.53 -10.28
N LYS A 135 -7.82 0.13 -9.34
CA LYS A 135 -8.07 0.34 -7.91
C LYS A 135 -7.73 1.77 -7.51
N GLY A 136 -8.60 2.38 -6.72
CA GLY A 136 -8.39 3.71 -6.18
C GLY A 136 -9.58 4.18 -5.34
N THR A 137 -9.43 5.33 -4.71
CA THR A 137 -10.51 6.08 -4.07
C THR A 137 -11.31 6.80 -5.16
N PRO A 138 -12.60 6.46 -5.36
CA PRO A 138 -13.43 7.15 -6.34
C PRO A 138 -14.02 8.42 -5.73
N TYR A 139 -13.83 9.55 -6.41
CA TYR A 139 -14.26 10.87 -5.97
C TYR A 139 -15.42 11.41 -6.81
N ARG A 140 -16.38 12.04 -6.13
CA ARG A 140 -17.50 12.73 -6.78
C ARG A 140 -17.63 14.17 -6.33
N ASP A 141 -18.08 15.02 -7.24
CA ASP A 141 -18.43 16.40 -6.94
C ASP A 141 -19.79 16.49 -6.22
N ALA A 142 -20.18 17.71 -5.82
CA ALA A 142 -21.46 17.98 -5.17
C ALA A 142 -22.67 17.66 -6.07
N GLU A 143 -22.49 17.65 -7.40
CA GLU A 143 -23.50 17.27 -8.39
C GLU A 143 -23.55 15.75 -8.64
N GLY A 144 -22.63 14.98 -8.06
CA GLY A 144 -22.52 13.53 -8.19
C GLY A 144 -21.79 13.04 -9.45
N ASN A 145 -21.10 13.92 -10.20
CA ASN A 145 -20.25 13.54 -11.33
C ASN A 145 -18.87 13.07 -10.85
N PRO A 146 -18.20 12.17 -11.61
CA PRO A 146 -16.85 11.71 -11.28
C PRO A 146 -15.82 12.84 -11.40
N VAL A 147 -14.89 12.93 -10.44
CA VAL A 147 -13.82 13.94 -10.45
C VAL A 147 -12.50 13.30 -10.86
N ALA A 148 -12.33 13.20 -12.19
CA ALA A 148 -11.26 12.47 -12.84
C ALA A 148 -9.84 12.85 -12.41
N ALA A 149 -9.62 14.10 -11.98
CA ALA A 149 -8.31 14.57 -11.52
C ALA A 149 -7.87 13.85 -10.23
N TYR A 150 -8.77 13.71 -9.25
CA TYR A 150 -8.46 13.03 -7.98
C TYR A 150 -8.37 11.51 -8.19
N ASP A 151 -9.22 10.94 -9.04
CA ASP A 151 -9.25 9.50 -9.34
C ASP A 151 -8.02 9.01 -10.12
N ALA A 152 -7.48 9.84 -11.02
CA ALA A 152 -6.28 9.55 -11.78
C ALA A 152 -5.04 9.41 -10.87
N LEU A 153 -4.89 10.36 -9.94
CA LEU A 153 -3.76 10.47 -9.01
C LEU A 153 -3.91 9.53 -7.80
N GLY A 154 -5.14 9.27 -7.37
CA GLY A 154 -5.44 8.43 -6.20
C GLY A 154 -5.06 9.09 -4.88
N ASP A 155 -4.99 10.42 -4.85
CA ASP A 155 -4.63 11.23 -3.70
C ASP A 155 -5.47 12.53 -3.72
N ASP A 156 -6.25 12.74 -2.66
CA ASP A 156 -7.05 13.96 -2.45
C ASP A 156 -6.23 15.14 -1.93
N THR A 157 -5.10 14.85 -1.28
CA THR A 157 -4.28 15.85 -0.62
C THR A 157 -3.34 16.54 -1.62
N PHE A 158 -3.02 15.87 -2.73
CA PHE A 158 -2.13 16.38 -3.77
C PHE A 158 -2.53 17.77 -4.30
N ILE A 159 -3.82 18.04 -4.51
CA ILE A 159 -4.27 19.34 -5.05
C ILE A 159 -4.07 20.46 -4.03
N TYR A 160 -4.29 20.18 -2.74
CA TYR A 160 -4.10 21.14 -1.65
C TYR A 160 -2.61 21.37 -1.32
N GLU A 161 -1.79 20.32 -1.40
CA GLU A 161 -0.34 20.39 -1.12
C GLU A 161 0.46 20.98 -2.28
N SER A 162 0.03 20.77 -3.53
CA SER A 162 0.84 21.16 -4.69
C SER A 162 0.85 22.67 -4.93
N GLU A 163 -0.05 23.45 -4.30
CA GLU A 163 -0.29 24.88 -4.56
C GLU A 163 -0.48 25.24 -6.06
N LEU A 164 -0.59 24.24 -6.94
CA LEU A 164 -0.69 24.42 -8.39
C LEU A 164 -2.05 24.96 -8.81
N ILE A 165 -3.08 24.70 -8.01
CA ILE A 165 -4.44 25.15 -8.20
C ILE A 165 -4.84 25.91 -6.94
N GLY A 166 -5.34 27.14 -7.09
CA GLY A 166 -5.80 27.93 -5.95
C GLY A 166 -6.98 27.23 -5.27
N ASN A 167 -7.06 27.27 -3.94
CA ASN A 167 -8.12 26.61 -3.17
C ASN A 167 -9.56 27.00 -3.61
N GLU A 168 -9.69 28.16 -4.26
CA GLU A 168 -10.93 28.67 -4.86
C GLU A 168 -11.31 28.06 -6.22
N THR A 169 -10.38 27.39 -6.89
CA THR A 169 -10.55 26.71 -8.19
C THR A 169 -10.41 25.20 -8.09
N ALA A 170 -10.07 24.68 -6.91
CA ALA A 170 -10.03 23.25 -6.65
C ALA A 170 -11.47 22.69 -6.76
N PRO A 171 -11.70 21.65 -7.59
CA PRO A 171 -13.02 21.02 -7.65
C PRO A 171 -13.34 20.40 -6.29
N GLU A 172 -14.53 20.67 -5.76
CA GLU A 172 -15.02 19.99 -4.57
C GLU A 172 -15.16 18.50 -4.89
N ALA A 173 -14.51 17.66 -4.09
CA ALA A 173 -14.51 16.22 -4.28
C ALA A 173 -14.70 15.52 -2.95
N GLN A 174 -15.67 14.62 -2.89
CA GLN A 174 -15.90 13.75 -1.75
C GLN A 174 -15.60 12.32 -2.15
N ALA A 175 -14.77 11.64 -1.37
CA ALA A 175 -14.52 10.21 -1.54
C ALA A 175 -15.83 9.45 -1.27
N MET A 176 -16.24 8.57 -2.19
CA MET A 176 -17.42 7.74 -1.94
C MET A 176 -17.18 6.86 -0.69
N PRO A 177 -18.19 6.65 0.16
CA PRO A 177 -18.05 5.71 1.27
C PRO A 177 -17.72 4.31 0.72
N ARG A 178 -16.76 3.64 1.35
CA ARG A 178 -16.38 2.28 0.95
C ARG A 178 -17.62 1.38 1.03
N PRO A 179 -17.97 0.65 -0.04
CA PRO A 179 -19.13 -0.24 0.01
C PRO A 179 -18.90 -1.29 1.10
N GLU A 180 -19.87 -1.42 1.99
CA GLU A 180 -19.85 -2.45 3.03
C GLU A 180 -20.11 -3.80 2.35
N LEU A 181 -19.02 -4.52 2.06
CA LEU A 181 -19.11 -5.85 1.47
C LEU A 181 -19.82 -6.75 2.48
N ASP A 182 -21.05 -7.11 2.16
CA ASP A 182 -21.94 -7.95 2.95
C ASP A 182 -21.34 -9.37 3.03
N ASN A 183 -20.40 -9.56 3.94
CA ASN A 183 -19.47 -10.69 3.91
C ASN A 183 -20.17 -11.93 4.49
N PRO A 184 -20.51 -12.95 3.68
CA PRO A 184 -21.34 -14.07 4.13
C PRO A 184 -20.67 -14.87 5.25
N TRP A 185 -19.33 -14.85 5.31
CA TRP A 185 -18.53 -15.47 6.36
C TRP A 185 -18.57 -14.72 7.69
N ILE A 186 -18.76 -13.40 7.70
CA ILE A 186 -18.93 -12.59 8.93
C ILE A 186 -20.31 -12.85 9.54
N LYS A 187 -21.35 -13.02 8.70
CA LYS A 187 -22.68 -13.44 9.16
C LYS A 187 -22.65 -14.84 9.77
N LEU A 188 -21.82 -15.74 9.23
CA LEU A 188 -21.67 -17.11 9.73
C LEU A 188 -20.86 -17.22 11.03
N SER A 189 -19.90 -16.31 11.26
CA SER A 189 -19.05 -16.35 12.45
C SER A 189 -19.73 -15.81 13.71
N GLY A 190 -20.93 -15.23 13.60
CA GLY A 190 -21.67 -14.64 14.72
C GLY A 190 -20.97 -13.44 15.38
N LEU A 191 -19.82 -13.01 14.84
CA LEU A 191 -19.00 -11.91 15.33
C LEU A 191 -19.40 -10.62 14.64
N GLN A 192 -20.66 -10.23 14.83
CA GLN A 192 -21.11 -8.93 14.38
C GLN A 192 -20.48 -7.88 15.32
N PRO A 193 -19.67 -6.93 14.82
CA PRO A 193 -19.29 -5.79 15.61
C PRO A 193 -20.56 -4.99 15.92
N ASP A 194 -20.73 -4.57 17.17
CA ASP A 194 -21.77 -3.60 17.50
C ASP A 194 -21.44 -2.23 16.89
N ALA A 195 -22.39 -1.29 16.94
CA ALA A 195 -22.24 0.06 16.36
C ALA A 195 -21.02 0.86 16.89
N THR A 196 -20.30 0.32 17.88
CA THR A 196 -19.10 0.86 18.51
C THR A 196 -17.81 0.13 18.12
N GLY A 197 -17.87 -0.89 17.27
CA GLY A 197 -16.69 -1.61 16.77
C GLY A 197 -16.11 -2.64 17.75
N PHE A 198 -16.86 -3.02 18.79
CA PHE A 198 -16.49 -4.09 19.71
C PHE A 198 -17.11 -5.43 19.28
N PHE A 199 -16.30 -6.49 19.27
CA PHE A 199 -16.76 -7.83 18.92
C PHE A 199 -17.44 -8.49 20.13
N LYS A 200 -18.71 -8.88 20.01
CA LYS A 200 -19.40 -9.66 21.04
C LYS A 200 -18.99 -11.13 20.96
N ASN A 201 -18.43 -11.69 22.04
CA ASN A 201 -17.96 -13.07 22.09
C ASN A 201 -19.17 -14.04 22.10
N PRO A 202 -19.39 -14.87 21.07
CA PRO A 202 -20.57 -15.74 20.95
C PRO A 202 -20.56 -16.94 21.92
N PHE A 203 -19.46 -17.12 22.66
CA PHE A 203 -19.31 -18.17 23.69
C PHE A 203 -19.29 -17.62 25.11
N ALA A 204 -19.51 -16.31 25.30
CA ALA A 204 -19.75 -15.78 26.63
C ALA A 204 -21.08 -16.35 27.12
N LYS A 205 -21.04 -17.16 28.17
CA LYS A 205 -22.23 -17.54 28.92
C LYS A 205 -22.84 -16.25 29.47
N ASP A 206 -24.09 -15.99 29.13
CA ASP A 206 -24.89 -15.02 29.86
C ASP A 206 -25.06 -15.59 31.28
N ASP A 207 -24.16 -15.20 32.18
CA ASP A 207 -24.35 -15.41 33.60
C ASP A 207 -25.45 -14.43 34.04
N ASP A 208 -26.69 -14.91 34.02
CA ASP A 208 -27.82 -14.30 34.71
C ASP A 208 -27.52 -14.25 36.21
N SER A 209 -26.84 -13.20 36.67
CA SER A 209 -26.88 -12.77 38.07
C SER A 209 -27.26 -11.30 38.13
N ASN A 210 -28.55 -11.10 38.27
CA ASN A 210 -29.20 -9.89 38.73
C ASN A 210 -28.58 -9.42 40.05
N SER A 211 -28.03 -8.22 40.09
CA SER A 211 -27.95 -7.40 41.30
C SER A 211 -27.92 -5.93 40.90
N ASP A 212 -29.11 -5.34 40.96
CA ASP A 212 -29.43 -3.97 41.33
C ASP A 212 -28.23 -3.11 41.80
N ASP A 213 -27.96 -1.99 41.13
CA ASP A 213 -27.75 -0.71 41.84
C ASP A 213 -27.82 0.50 40.88
N ASP A 214 -28.81 1.34 41.18
CA ASP A 214 -28.85 2.79 41.09
C ASP A 214 -28.62 3.54 39.76
N THR A 215 -29.76 3.86 39.16
CA THR A 215 -30.08 5.15 38.57
C THR A 215 -29.64 6.33 39.46
N ASN A 216 -28.82 7.26 38.94
CA ASN A 216 -28.88 8.65 39.37
C ASN A 216 -28.36 9.62 38.28
N THR A 217 -29.31 10.42 37.75
CA THR A 217 -29.21 11.85 37.37
C THR A 217 -28.06 12.30 36.46
N GLY A 218 -28.22 12.86 35.26
CA GLY A 218 -29.29 13.76 34.81
C GLY A 218 -29.27 15.07 35.60
N ILE A 219 -28.50 16.08 35.16
CA ILE A 219 -28.55 17.54 35.44
C ILE A 219 -27.31 18.12 34.71
N ASP A 220 -27.46 18.74 33.52
CA ASP A 220 -27.79 20.15 33.30
C ASP A 220 -26.91 21.12 34.11
N GLY A 221 -26.02 21.81 33.42
CA GLY A 221 -25.25 22.93 33.97
C GLY A 221 -25.24 24.07 32.97
N SER A 222 -26.42 24.59 32.65
CA SER A 222 -26.61 25.87 31.97
C SER A 222 -26.97 26.97 32.98
N MET A 223 -26.49 28.19 32.67
CA MET A 223 -26.93 29.53 33.15
C MET A 223 -26.33 30.11 34.45
N ASP A 224 -25.39 31.03 34.24
CA ASP A 224 -25.48 32.49 34.46
C ASP A 224 -26.09 33.06 35.77
N ASP A 225 -25.29 33.95 36.38
CA ASP A 225 -25.58 35.24 37.01
C ASP A 225 -26.76 35.42 37.99
N ASP A 226 -26.45 35.77 39.26
CA ASP A 226 -26.74 37.10 39.84
C ASP A 226 -26.60 37.17 41.40
N GLU A 227 -26.05 38.31 41.84
CA GLU A 227 -26.30 39.09 43.09
C GLU A 227 -26.38 38.42 44.49
N GLN A 228 -25.31 38.58 45.29
CA GLN A 228 -25.19 39.46 46.50
C GLN A 228 -23.98 39.08 47.37
#